data_AF-A0A1V5DUP9-F1
#
_entry.id   AF-A0A1V5DUP9-F1
#
_cell.length_a   1.000
_cell.length_b   1.000
_cell.length_c   1.000
_cell.angle_alpha   90.00
_cell.angle_beta   90.00
_cell.angle_gamma   90.00
#
_symmetry.space_group_name_H-M   'P 1'
#
loop_
_entity.id
_entity.type
_entity.pdbx_description
1 polymer ?
#
loop_
_entity_poly.entity_id
_entity_poly.type
_entity_poly.pdbx_seq_one_letter_code
_entity_poly.pdbx_strand_id
1 'polypeptide(L)'
;MLGLARNVHGLTTRMSQGEWPRSMGTLLADRTLGILGCGRHGRPIARIAAAFGMKIVAWDRGGAYQTDDPCIRRLPLDDLLACSDVVSIHLRLSAESRGLLNRERLAKMKRGALLINTARGAIVDEEALVEALRENRIAGAGLDVFASEPLPASSPLRTLPNVLLTPHIGWQVSEVLNEFTEIAADQLAAWLSGQLAATEVLNPEAVDVPRERLGGIARSRENGREPEPAGTGERENRRRG
;
A
#
# COMPACT_ATOMS: atom_id res chain seq x y z
N MET A 1 9.03 5.39 8.73
CA MET A 1 9.42 5.38 10.16
C MET A 1 10.87 5.85 10.37
N LEU A 2 11.88 5.07 9.97
CA LEU A 2 13.30 5.42 10.15
C LEU A 2 13.67 6.79 9.57
N GLY A 3 13.16 7.10 8.36
CA GLY A 3 13.37 8.39 7.72
C GLY A 3 12.95 9.59 8.58
N LEU A 4 11.84 9.47 9.34
CA LEU A 4 11.39 10.51 10.27
C LEU A 4 12.20 10.50 11.57
N ALA A 5 12.39 9.33 12.18
CA ALA A 5 13.12 9.20 13.45
C ALA A 5 14.54 9.77 13.38
N ARG A 6 15.13 9.83 12.19
CA ARG A 6 16.48 10.36 11.93
C ARG A 6 16.50 11.63 11.09
N ASN A 7 15.33 12.18 10.73
CA ASN A 7 15.19 13.33 9.83
C ASN A 7 16.03 13.18 8.54
N VAL A 8 16.01 12.00 7.93
CA VAL A 8 16.88 11.66 6.79
C VAL A 8 16.65 12.65 5.66
N HIS A 9 15.40 12.84 5.25
CA HIS A 9 15.08 13.71 4.12
C HIS A 9 15.58 15.14 4.33
N GLY A 10 15.22 15.79 5.44
CA GLY A 10 15.64 17.16 5.73
C GLY A 10 17.15 17.32 5.83
N LEU A 11 17.85 16.35 6.43
CA LEU A 11 19.31 16.39 6.53
C LEU A 11 20.00 16.15 5.19
N THR A 12 19.53 15.19 4.39
CA THR A 12 20.10 14.94 3.06
C THR A 12 19.93 16.13 2.13
N THR A 13 18.76 16.78 2.16
CA THR A 13 18.51 17.98 1.35
C THR A 13 19.49 19.10 1.72
N ARG A 14 19.65 19.39 3.01
CA ARG A 14 20.57 20.44 3.48
C ARG A 14 22.04 20.11 3.19
N MET A 15 22.44 18.85 3.37
CA MET A 15 23.79 18.39 2.97
C MET A 15 24.05 18.63 1.48
N SER A 16 23.06 18.35 0.61
CA SER A 16 23.19 18.59 -0.84
C SER A 16 23.29 20.06 -1.21
N GLN A 17 22.84 20.96 -0.33
CA GLN A 17 22.94 22.41 -0.45
C GLN A 17 24.26 22.97 0.10
N GLY A 18 25.19 22.09 0.50
CA GLY A 18 26.51 22.48 1.03
C GLY A 18 26.52 22.78 2.53
N GLU A 19 25.42 22.53 3.24
CA GLU A 19 25.37 22.69 4.70
C GLU A 19 25.93 21.47 5.44
N TRP A 20 26.28 21.64 6.72
CA TRP A 20 26.60 20.55 7.65
C TRP A 20 25.66 20.56 8.87
N PRO A 21 24.38 20.17 8.68
CA PRO A 21 23.38 20.30 9.73
C PRO A 21 23.62 19.32 10.89
N ARG A 22 23.59 19.85 12.12
CA ARG A 22 23.49 19.02 13.33
C ARG A 22 22.03 18.71 13.61
N SER A 23 21.74 17.48 13.99
CA SER A 23 20.39 17.02 14.32
C SER A 23 20.42 15.94 15.37
N MET A 24 19.40 15.92 16.22
CA MET A 24 19.17 14.86 17.18
C MET A 24 18.14 13.89 16.62
N GLY A 25 18.54 12.64 16.43
CA GLY A 25 17.63 11.56 16.10
C GLY A 25 16.95 10.98 17.34
N THR A 26 15.94 10.16 17.11
CA THR A 26 15.27 9.36 18.15
C THR A 26 15.63 7.90 17.98
N LEU A 27 16.05 7.26 19.08
CA LEU A 27 16.25 5.81 19.14
C LEU A 27 14.90 5.09 19.14
N LEU A 28 14.78 4.01 18.35
CA LEU A 28 13.57 3.17 18.32
C LEU A 28 13.55 2.12 19.44
N ALA A 29 14.71 1.62 19.88
CA ALA A 29 14.77 0.66 20.98
C ALA A 29 14.03 1.18 22.23
N ASP A 30 13.36 0.28 22.94
CA ASP A 30 12.51 0.51 24.11
C ASP A 30 11.26 1.38 23.88
N ARG A 31 11.07 1.92 22.67
CA ARG A 31 9.86 2.64 22.27
C ARG A 31 8.74 1.69 21.91
N THR A 32 7.51 2.21 21.98
CA THR A 32 6.30 1.46 21.68
C THR A 32 5.81 1.75 20.26
N LEU A 33 5.70 0.71 19.44
CA LEU A 33 5.02 0.76 18.15
C LEU A 33 3.57 0.31 18.31
N GLY A 34 2.63 1.20 18.03
CA GLY A 34 1.22 0.91 17.88
C GLY A 34 0.86 0.57 16.44
N ILE A 35 0.30 -0.62 16.23
CA ILE A 35 -0.11 -1.10 14.91
C ILE A 35 -1.63 -1.08 14.83
N LEU A 36 -2.17 -0.25 13.95
CA LEU A 36 -3.59 -0.29 13.60
C LEU A 36 -3.76 -1.24 12.41
N GLY A 37 -4.25 -2.46 12.63
CA GLY A 37 -4.35 -3.48 11.59
C GLY A 37 -3.24 -4.54 11.63
N CYS A 38 -3.29 -5.49 12.56
CA CYS A 38 -2.28 -6.55 12.71
C CYS A 38 -2.59 -7.80 11.83
N GLY A 39 -2.86 -7.55 10.56
CA GLY A 39 -3.10 -8.57 9.53
C GLY A 39 -1.87 -8.86 8.67
N ARG A 40 -2.11 -9.14 7.38
CA ARG A 40 -1.09 -9.47 6.36
C ARG A 40 0.09 -8.48 6.31
N HIS A 41 -0.16 -7.18 6.44
CA HIS A 41 0.87 -6.15 6.38
C HIS A 41 1.39 -5.72 7.76
N GLY A 42 0.52 -5.65 8.78
CA GLY A 42 0.93 -5.24 10.12
C GLY A 42 1.82 -6.24 10.84
N ARG A 43 1.59 -7.55 10.67
CA ARG A 43 2.41 -8.59 11.34
C ARG A 43 3.89 -8.58 10.90
N PRO A 44 4.23 -8.53 9.60
CA PRO A 44 5.63 -8.34 9.19
C PRO A 44 6.28 -7.09 9.80
N ILE A 45 5.54 -5.98 9.86
CA ILE A 45 6.03 -4.74 10.48
C ILE A 45 6.29 -4.91 11.98
N ALA A 46 5.42 -5.62 12.71
CA ALA A 46 5.65 -5.97 14.10
C ALA A 46 6.96 -6.72 14.31
N ARG A 47 7.24 -7.73 13.47
CA ARG A 47 8.48 -8.52 13.54
C ARG A 47 9.72 -7.67 13.28
N ILE A 48 9.68 -6.81 12.27
CA ILE A 48 10.78 -5.89 11.96
C ILE A 48 11.02 -4.94 13.14
N ALA A 49 9.96 -4.36 13.69
CA ALA A 49 10.06 -3.43 14.82
C ALA A 49 10.57 -4.12 16.11
N ALA A 50 10.16 -5.38 16.35
CA ALA A 50 10.69 -6.17 17.45
C ALA A 50 12.21 -6.39 17.32
N ALA A 51 12.72 -6.58 16.10
CA ALA A 51 14.17 -6.66 15.85
C ALA A 51 14.91 -5.34 16.15
N PHE A 52 14.22 -4.20 16.12
CA PHE A 52 14.75 -2.91 16.60
C PHE A 52 14.64 -2.73 18.13
N GLY A 53 14.14 -3.74 18.87
CA GLY A 53 13.93 -3.65 20.32
C GLY A 53 12.69 -2.84 20.71
N MET A 54 11.72 -2.66 19.81
CA MET A 54 10.47 -1.96 20.12
C MET A 54 9.48 -2.87 20.86
N LYS A 55 8.68 -2.27 21.74
CA LYS A 55 7.50 -2.90 22.33
C LYS A 55 6.35 -2.81 21.33
N ILE A 56 5.67 -3.91 21.06
CA ILE A 56 4.60 -3.93 20.06
C ILE A 56 3.25 -3.98 20.73
N VAL A 57 2.40 -3.01 20.39
CA VAL A 57 0.98 -3.03 20.73
C VAL A 57 0.14 -2.97 19.44
N ALA A 58 -1.04 -3.58 19.45
CA ALA A 58 -1.87 -3.68 18.27
C ALA A 58 -3.36 -3.51 18.55
N TRP A 59 -4.06 -2.98 17.55
CA TRP A 59 -5.51 -2.88 17.50
C TRP A 59 -6.04 -3.38 16.16
N ASP A 60 -7.14 -4.13 16.17
CA ASP A 60 -7.85 -4.61 14.98
C ASP A 60 -9.36 -4.38 15.11
N ARG A 61 -10.04 -4.20 13.97
CA ARG A 61 -11.51 -4.17 13.90
C ARG A 61 -12.05 -5.57 14.20
N GLY A 62 -12.66 -5.73 15.37
CA GLY A 62 -13.15 -7.01 15.88
C GLY A 62 -12.86 -7.26 17.35
N GLY A 63 -12.02 -6.42 17.98
CA GLY A 63 -11.66 -6.58 19.39
C GLY A 63 -10.48 -7.54 19.61
N ALA A 64 -10.19 -7.82 20.87
CA ALA A 64 -9.02 -8.57 21.31
C ALA A 64 -9.17 -10.08 21.04
N TYR A 65 -9.06 -10.49 19.78
CA TYR A 65 -8.73 -11.89 19.49
C TYR A 65 -7.28 -12.13 19.93
N GLN A 66 -7.02 -13.17 20.72
CA GLN A 66 -5.66 -13.55 21.07
C GLN A 66 -4.84 -13.65 19.77
N THR A 67 -3.71 -12.95 19.75
CA THR A 67 -2.69 -13.16 18.73
C THR A 67 -1.87 -14.35 19.20
N ASP A 68 -1.57 -15.28 18.30
CA ASP A 68 -0.68 -16.41 18.61
C ASP A 68 0.76 -15.94 18.89
N ASP A 69 1.06 -14.66 18.60
CA ASP A 69 2.35 -14.03 18.86
C ASP A 69 2.38 -13.41 20.27
N PRO A 70 3.13 -14.00 21.23
CA PRO A 70 3.22 -13.50 22.60
C PRO A 70 3.93 -12.13 22.69
N CYS A 71 4.62 -11.70 21.63
CA CYS A 71 5.33 -10.42 21.60
C CYS A 71 4.42 -9.23 21.26
N ILE A 72 3.16 -9.46 20.88
CA ILE A 72 2.21 -8.42 20.47
C ILE A 72 1.11 -8.28 21.52
N ARG A 73 1.08 -7.16 22.24
CA ARG A 73 0.01 -6.86 23.18
C ARG A 73 -1.16 -6.16 22.50
N ARG A 74 -2.36 -6.72 22.57
CA ARG A 74 -3.55 -6.02 22.09
C ARG A 74 -4.06 -5.00 23.09
N LEU A 75 -4.45 -3.83 22.60
CA LEU A 75 -5.00 -2.74 23.40
C LEU A 75 -6.23 -2.13 22.73
N PRO A 76 -7.16 -1.55 23.49
CA PRO A 76 -8.13 -0.60 22.96
C PRO A 76 -7.46 0.51 22.17
N LEU A 77 -8.16 1.07 21.17
CA LEU A 77 -7.60 2.07 20.27
C LEU A 77 -7.01 3.27 21.04
N ASP A 78 -7.76 3.83 21.98
CA ASP A 78 -7.34 5.00 22.73
C ASP A 78 -6.11 4.72 23.62
N ASP A 79 -6.05 3.55 24.26
CA ASP A 79 -4.90 3.10 25.06
C ASP A 79 -3.66 2.90 24.19
N LEU A 80 -3.83 2.32 22.99
CA LEU A 80 -2.77 2.20 22.01
C LEU A 80 -2.22 3.58 21.65
N LEU A 81 -3.08 4.52 21.26
CA LEU A 81 -2.66 5.88 20.90
C LEU A 81 -1.91 6.58 22.05
N ALA A 82 -2.41 6.45 23.28
CA ALA A 82 -1.82 7.06 24.46
C ALA A 82 -0.45 6.47 24.85
N CYS A 83 -0.19 5.21 24.50
CA CYS A 83 1.05 4.52 24.85
C CYS A 83 2.09 4.46 23.72
N SER A 84 1.70 4.71 22.47
CA SER A 84 2.56 4.56 21.29
C SER A 84 3.46 5.77 21.03
N ASP A 85 4.76 5.52 20.90
CA ASP A 85 5.73 6.52 20.43
C ASP A 85 5.73 6.59 18.89
N VAL A 86 5.32 5.51 18.22
CA VAL A 86 5.04 5.45 16.79
C VAL A 86 3.70 4.76 16.58
N VAL A 87 2.82 5.32 15.75
CA VAL A 87 1.57 4.69 15.30
C VAL A 87 1.69 4.40 13.81
N SER A 88 1.46 3.15 13.40
CA SER A 88 1.52 2.72 12.00
C SER A 88 0.20 2.10 11.55
N ILE A 89 -0.34 2.58 10.43
CA ILE A 89 -1.65 2.21 9.91
C ILE A 89 -1.53 1.16 8.81
N HIS A 90 -2.24 0.05 8.99
CA HIS A 90 -2.30 -1.11 8.09
C HIS A 90 -3.75 -1.63 7.94
N LEU A 91 -4.73 -0.74 8.04
CA LEU A 91 -6.16 -1.05 7.92
C LEU A 91 -6.61 -0.97 6.46
N ARG A 92 -7.57 -1.83 6.07
CA ARG A 92 -8.40 -1.57 4.87
C ARG A 92 -9.28 -0.34 5.11
N LEU A 93 -9.49 0.49 4.08
CA LEU A 93 -10.51 1.55 4.11
C LEU A 93 -11.91 0.92 4.06
N SER A 94 -12.82 1.47 4.85
CA SER A 94 -14.20 1.01 5.07
C SER A 94 -15.03 2.14 5.66
N ALA A 95 -16.31 1.92 5.92
CA ALA A 95 -17.13 2.89 6.64
C ALA A 95 -16.58 3.16 8.06
N GLU A 96 -16.12 2.12 8.76
CA GLU A 96 -15.66 2.22 10.15
C GLU A 96 -14.24 2.77 10.29
N SER A 97 -13.39 2.57 9.28
CA SER A 97 -12.00 3.06 9.30
C SER A 97 -11.83 4.44 8.66
N ARG A 98 -12.85 4.96 7.96
CA ARG A 98 -12.83 6.32 7.40
C ARG A 98 -12.86 7.34 8.53
N GLY A 99 -11.91 8.28 8.52
CA GLY A 99 -11.77 9.28 9.59
C GLY A 99 -11.50 8.66 10.97
N LEU A 100 -10.95 7.44 11.02
CA LEU A 100 -10.64 6.76 12.28
C LEU A 100 -9.71 7.63 13.13
N LEU A 101 -8.64 8.19 12.55
CA LEU A 101 -7.81 9.17 13.24
C LEU A 101 -8.31 10.58 12.95
N ASN A 102 -9.34 10.96 13.68
CA ASN A 102 -9.87 12.32 13.72
C ASN A 102 -9.06 13.21 14.70
N ARG A 103 -9.44 14.49 14.79
CA ARG A 103 -8.87 15.46 15.72
C ARG A 103 -8.73 14.96 17.17
N GLU A 104 -9.78 14.36 17.73
CA GLU A 104 -9.78 13.87 19.11
C GLU A 104 -8.75 12.75 19.31
N ARG A 105 -8.69 11.79 18.40
CA ARG A 105 -7.75 10.66 18.50
C ARG A 105 -6.31 11.05 18.21
N LEU A 106 -6.09 11.99 17.28
CA LEU A 106 -4.78 12.60 17.11
C LEU A 106 -4.33 13.34 18.38
N ALA A 107 -5.27 13.92 19.14
CA ALA A 107 -4.97 14.54 20.43
C ALA A 107 -4.61 13.53 21.55
N LYS A 108 -5.08 12.29 21.45
CA LYS A 108 -4.74 11.19 22.37
C LYS A 108 -3.38 10.56 22.11
N MET A 109 -2.77 10.81 20.95
CA MET A 109 -1.41 10.35 20.68
C MET A 109 -0.42 10.98 21.66
N LYS A 110 0.63 10.23 22.04
CA LYS A 110 1.73 10.81 22.82
C LYS A 110 2.27 12.07 22.16
N ARG A 111 2.57 13.08 22.98
CA ARG A 111 3.25 14.28 22.50
C ARG A 111 4.62 13.89 21.95
N GLY A 112 4.91 14.29 20.72
CA GLY A 112 6.14 13.91 20.02
C GLY A 112 6.11 12.51 19.40
N ALA A 113 4.96 11.84 19.33
CA ALA A 113 4.83 10.57 18.59
C ALA A 113 5.00 10.78 17.08
N LEU A 114 5.29 9.69 16.36
CA LEU A 114 5.29 9.65 14.89
C LEU A 114 4.04 8.93 14.37
N LEU A 115 3.43 9.46 13.31
CA LEU A 115 2.34 8.77 12.59
C LEU A 115 2.84 8.27 11.24
N ILE A 116 2.57 7.00 10.91
CA ILE A 116 2.89 6.41 9.61
C ILE A 116 1.60 5.92 8.95
N ASN A 117 1.29 6.44 7.77
CA ASN A 117 0.17 5.97 6.96
C ASN A 117 0.65 5.56 5.56
N THR A 118 0.67 4.25 5.33
CA THR A 118 0.90 3.64 4.01
C THR A 118 -0.30 2.77 3.60
N ALA A 119 -1.47 3.05 4.19
CA ALA A 119 -2.69 2.30 3.96
C ALA A 119 -3.60 3.05 2.99
N ARG A 120 -4.45 3.95 3.49
CA ARG A 120 -5.31 4.83 2.68
C ARG A 120 -5.42 6.20 3.36
N GLY A 121 -5.40 7.28 2.57
CA GLY A 121 -5.42 8.64 3.11
C GLY A 121 -6.66 8.94 3.95
N ALA A 122 -7.84 8.55 3.46
CA ALA A 122 -9.13 8.79 4.13
C ALA A 122 -9.31 8.11 5.50
N ILE A 123 -8.34 7.32 5.99
CA ILE A 123 -8.34 6.78 7.37
C ILE A 123 -8.01 7.88 8.38
N VAL A 124 -7.24 8.88 7.97
CA VAL A 124 -6.84 10.02 8.79
C VAL A 124 -7.61 11.26 8.31
N ASP A 125 -8.09 12.04 9.25
CA ASP A 125 -8.56 13.40 8.97
C ASP A 125 -7.33 14.28 8.63
N GLU A 126 -7.17 14.61 7.36
CA GLU A 126 -5.98 15.30 6.84
C GLU A 126 -5.87 16.73 7.40
N GLU A 127 -6.99 17.43 7.60
CA GLU A 127 -6.99 18.77 8.18
C GLU A 127 -6.55 18.73 9.65
N ALA A 128 -7.12 17.80 10.42
CA ALA A 128 -6.73 17.61 11.81
C ALA A 128 -5.26 17.16 11.95
N LEU A 129 -4.75 16.36 11.01
CA LEU A 129 -3.36 15.95 10.96
C LEU A 129 -2.43 17.16 10.72
N VAL A 130 -2.75 18.00 9.74
CA VAL A 130 -2.00 19.23 9.44
C VAL A 130 -1.91 20.12 10.67
N GLU A 131 -3.01 20.29 11.40
CA GLU A 131 -3.02 21.09 12.64
C GLU A 131 -2.15 20.45 13.74
N ALA A 132 -2.29 19.15 13.98
CA ALA A 132 -1.47 18.44 14.97
C ALA A 132 0.04 18.52 14.66
N LEU A 133 0.42 18.55 13.39
CA LEU A 133 1.81 18.70 12.94
C LEU A 133 2.31 20.14 13.08
N ARG A 134 1.50 21.15 12.73
CA ARG A 134 1.83 22.57 12.90
C ARG A 134 2.02 22.94 14.37
N GLU A 135 1.17 22.40 15.24
CA GLU A 135 1.24 22.58 16.69
C GLU A 135 2.38 21.78 17.35
N ASN A 136 3.11 20.95 16.58
CA ASN A 136 4.09 20.00 17.09
C ASN A 136 3.52 19.09 18.20
N ARG A 137 2.21 18.80 18.15
CA ARG A 137 1.59 17.82 19.05
C ARG A 137 2.20 16.45 18.79
N ILE A 138 2.29 16.07 17.53
CA ILE A 138 3.07 14.91 17.08
C ILE A 138 4.37 15.40 16.45
N ALA A 139 5.45 14.61 16.58
CA ALA A 139 6.77 14.99 16.09
C ALA A 139 6.87 14.94 14.57
N GLY A 140 6.00 14.17 13.90
CA GLY A 140 5.98 14.11 12.44
C GLY A 140 5.07 13.02 11.89
N ALA A 141 4.87 13.08 10.58
CA ALA A 141 4.05 12.11 9.84
C ALA A 141 4.76 11.61 8.58
N GLY A 142 4.65 10.31 8.31
CA GLY A 142 5.17 9.66 7.11
C GLY A 142 3.99 9.14 6.30
N LEU A 143 3.74 9.74 5.14
CA LEU A 143 2.54 9.52 4.37
C LEU A 143 2.91 9.07 2.95
N ASP A 144 2.42 7.90 2.58
CA ASP A 144 2.48 7.40 1.19
C ASP A 144 1.14 7.59 0.46
N VAL A 145 0.08 7.97 1.18
CA VAL A 145 -1.30 8.02 0.70
C VAL A 145 -1.99 9.27 1.22
N PHE A 146 -2.93 9.81 0.43
CA PHE A 146 -3.54 11.13 0.66
C PHE A 146 -5.06 11.10 0.54
N ALA A 147 -5.76 12.08 1.11
CA ALA A 147 -7.22 12.14 0.98
C ALA A 147 -7.65 12.37 -0.48
N SER A 148 -6.86 13.14 -1.22
CA SER A 148 -6.98 13.35 -2.66
C SER A 148 -5.67 13.02 -3.35
N GLU A 149 -5.73 12.19 -4.40
CA GLU A 149 -4.58 11.77 -5.19
C GLU A 149 -4.80 12.10 -6.68
N PRO A 150 -3.86 12.80 -7.35
CA PRO A 150 -2.57 13.28 -6.85
C PRO A 150 -2.68 14.35 -5.75
N LEU A 151 -1.69 14.40 -4.85
CA LEU A 151 -1.66 15.40 -3.77
C LEU A 151 -1.66 16.83 -4.37
N PRO A 152 -2.65 17.69 -4.03
CA PRO A 152 -2.71 19.04 -4.59
C PRO A 152 -1.44 19.85 -4.33
N ALA A 153 -1.05 20.70 -5.28
CA ALA A 153 0.13 21.56 -5.16
C ALA A 153 0.02 22.56 -3.98
N SER A 154 -1.21 22.97 -3.66
CA SER A 154 -1.54 23.84 -2.52
C SER A 154 -1.63 23.12 -1.18
N SER A 155 -1.46 21.79 -1.12
CA SER A 155 -1.61 21.04 0.13
C SER A 155 -0.58 21.51 1.18
N PRO A 156 -1.01 21.87 2.41
CA PRO A 156 -0.10 22.24 3.49
C PRO A 156 0.92 21.16 3.83
N LEU A 157 0.61 19.88 3.62
CA LEU A 157 1.51 18.76 3.90
C LEU A 157 2.86 18.89 3.17
N ARG A 158 2.88 19.58 2.02
CA ARG A 158 4.09 19.75 1.19
C ARG A 158 5.13 20.67 1.81
N THR A 159 4.72 21.58 2.71
CA THR A 159 5.61 22.61 3.27
C THR A 159 5.96 22.37 4.74
N LEU A 160 5.32 21.38 5.39
CA LEU A 160 5.59 21.06 6.77
C LEU A 160 6.96 20.36 6.92
N PRO A 161 7.87 20.88 7.77
CA PRO A 161 9.23 20.36 7.88
C PRO A 161 9.32 19.00 8.57
N ASN A 162 8.25 18.60 9.26
CA ASN A 162 8.13 17.35 10.00
C ASN A 162 7.28 16.29 9.25
N VAL A 163 7.12 16.44 7.94
CA VAL A 163 6.37 15.50 7.10
C VAL A 163 7.29 14.87 6.07
N LEU A 164 7.19 13.55 5.93
CA LEU A 164 7.84 12.77 4.89
C LEU A 164 6.77 12.24 3.94
N LEU A 165 6.84 12.64 2.68
CA LEU A 165 5.86 12.30 1.66
C LEU A 165 6.45 11.38 0.60
N THR A 166 5.70 10.35 0.21
CA THR A 166 5.98 9.51 -0.96
C THR A 166 4.72 9.37 -1.83
N PRO A 167 4.85 9.28 -3.17
CA PRO A 167 3.70 9.37 -4.07
C PRO A 167 3.05 8.00 -4.32
N HIS A 168 2.50 7.38 -3.27
CA HIS A 168 1.79 6.10 -3.33
C HIS A 168 2.60 4.99 -4.00
N ILE A 169 3.82 4.81 -3.50
CA ILE A 169 4.81 3.87 -4.06
C ILE A 169 4.87 2.54 -3.32
N GLY A 170 4.07 2.33 -2.26
CA GLY A 170 4.11 1.10 -1.47
C GLY A 170 3.89 -0.20 -2.25
N TRP A 171 3.29 -0.13 -3.45
CA TRP A 171 3.10 -1.26 -4.36
C TRP A 171 3.97 -1.20 -5.63
N GLN A 172 4.64 -0.07 -5.90
CA GLN A 172 5.41 0.17 -7.13
C GLN A 172 6.80 -0.47 -7.02
N VAL A 173 6.83 -1.80 -7.08
CA VAL A 173 8.03 -2.63 -7.00
C VAL A 173 8.07 -3.52 -8.25
N SER A 174 9.21 -3.59 -8.92
CA SER A 174 9.34 -4.29 -10.22
C SER A 174 8.89 -5.75 -10.16
N GLU A 175 9.28 -6.46 -9.11
CA GLU A 175 8.91 -7.86 -8.88
C GLU A 175 7.40 -8.02 -8.67
N VAL A 176 6.78 -7.08 -7.94
CA VAL A 176 5.33 -7.07 -7.70
C VAL A 176 4.58 -6.76 -9.00
N LEU A 177 5.11 -5.87 -9.84
CA LEU A 177 4.49 -5.54 -11.11
C LEU A 177 4.53 -6.72 -12.09
N ASN A 178 5.63 -7.48 -12.11
CA ASN A 178 5.73 -8.70 -12.90
C ASN A 178 4.70 -9.74 -12.43
N GLU A 179 4.64 -10.00 -11.11
CA GLU A 179 3.65 -10.92 -10.53
C GLU A 179 2.21 -10.48 -10.85
N PHE A 180 1.89 -9.19 -10.76
CA PHE A 180 0.56 -8.68 -11.12
C PHE A 180 0.24 -8.85 -12.60
N THR A 181 1.24 -8.69 -13.47
CA THR A 181 1.07 -8.87 -14.90
C THR A 181 0.78 -10.33 -15.23
N GLU A 182 1.51 -11.26 -14.60
CA GLU A 182 1.29 -12.70 -14.75
C GLU A 182 -0.11 -13.09 -14.25
N ILE A 183 -0.49 -12.67 -13.03
CA ILE A 183 -1.83 -12.93 -12.47
C ILE A 183 -2.93 -12.39 -13.40
N ALA A 184 -2.79 -11.16 -13.91
CA ALA A 184 -3.78 -10.56 -14.80
C ALA A 184 -3.88 -11.31 -16.14
N ALA A 185 -2.75 -11.73 -16.70
CA ALA A 185 -2.71 -12.52 -17.94
C ALA A 185 -3.36 -13.89 -17.74
N ASP A 186 -3.06 -14.58 -16.64
CA ASP A 186 -3.63 -15.88 -16.29
C ASP A 186 -5.14 -15.78 -16.05
N GLN A 187 -5.60 -14.77 -15.32
CA GLN A 187 -7.04 -14.54 -15.10
C GLN A 187 -7.78 -14.24 -16.40
N LEU A 188 -7.17 -13.47 -17.31
CA LEU A 188 -7.75 -13.20 -18.63
C LEU A 188 -7.82 -14.48 -19.48
N ALA A 189 -6.76 -15.29 -19.50
CA ALA A 189 -6.73 -16.55 -20.23
C ALA A 189 -7.79 -17.52 -19.69
N ALA A 190 -7.89 -17.67 -18.37
CA ALA A 190 -8.89 -18.48 -17.69
C ALA A 190 -10.32 -17.98 -17.97
N TRP A 191 -10.53 -16.66 -18.04
CA TRP A 191 -11.83 -16.10 -18.40
C TRP A 191 -12.23 -16.45 -19.83
N LEU A 192 -11.31 -16.27 -20.79
CA LEU A 192 -11.53 -16.54 -22.21
C LEU A 192 -11.73 -18.03 -22.50
N SER A 193 -11.11 -18.92 -21.73
CA SER A 193 -11.29 -20.37 -21.81
C SER A 193 -12.52 -20.89 -21.03
N GLY A 194 -13.17 -20.04 -20.24
CA GLY A 194 -14.29 -20.41 -19.39
C GLY A 194 -13.91 -21.24 -18.16
N GLN A 195 -12.65 -21.16 -17.73
CA GLN A 195 -12.10 -21.89 -16.58
C GLN A 195 -11.94 -21.01 -15.34
N LEU A 196 -12.12 -19.68 -15.43
CA LEU A 196 -12.04 -18.80 -14.27
C LEU A 196 -13.17 -19.11 -13.29
N ALA A 197 -12.83 -19.31 -12.01
CA ALA A 197 -13.81 -19.58 -10.98
C ALA A 197 -14.70 -18.35 -10.73
N ALA A 198 -16.01 -18.56 -10.57
CA ALA A 198 -16.97 -17.46 -10.32
C ALA A 198 -16.62 -16.62 -9.06
N THR A 199 -15.96 -17.23 -8.08
CA THR A 199 -15.50 -16.57 -6.85
C THR A 199 -14.36 -15.57 -7.07
N GLU A 200 -13.65 -15.67 -8.20
CA GLU A 200 -12.59 -14.72 -8.56
C GLU A 200 -13.12 -13.52 -9.35
N VAL A 201 -14.40 -13.56 -9.76
CA VAL A 201 -15.05 -12.46 -10.46
C VAL A 201 -15.56 -11.47 -9.43
N LEU A 202 -14.95 -10.28 -9.38
CA LEU A 202 -15.32 -9.24 -8.42
C LEU A 202 -16.77 -8.73 -8.63
N ASN A 203 -17.25 -8.75 -9.87
CA ASN A 203 -18.61 -8.37 -10.26
C ASN A 203 -19.29 -9.55 -10.98
N PRO A 204 -19.77 -10.57 -10.26
CA PRO A 204 -20.36 -11.77 -10.88
C PRO A 204 -21.55 -11.45 -11.78
N GLU A 205 -22.28 -10.37 -11.49
CA GLU A 205 -23.43 -9.92 -12.29
C GLU A 205 -23.02 -9.34 -13.66
N ALA A 206 -21.74 -9.02 -13.85
CA ALA A 206 -21.20 -8.59 -15.13
C ALA A 206 -20.77 -9.77 -16.03
N VAL A 207 -20.88 -11.01 -15.55
CA VAL A 207 -20.48 -12.22 -16.31
C VAL A 207 -21.36 -12.43 -17.55
N ASP A 208 -22.59 -11.91 -17.53
CA ASP A 208 -23.56 -12.03 -18.64
C ASP A 208 -23.35 -10.97 -19.75
N VAL A 209 -22.31 -10.14 -19.67
CA VAL A 209 -21.92 -9.30 -20.82
C VAL A 209 -21.42 -10.23 -21.93
N PRO A 210 -22.03 -10.25 -23.14
CA PRO A 210 -21.78 -11.30 -24.12
C PRO A 210 -20.29 -11.43 -24.45
N ARG A 211 -19.72 -12.63 -24.23
CA ARG A 211 -18.35 -13.02 -24.65
C ARG A 211 -18.09 -12.70 -26.13
N GLU A 212 -19.16 -12.61 -26.92
CA GLU A 212 -19.16 -12.20 -28.33
C GLU A 212 -18.61 -10.78 -28.57
N ARG A 213 -18.68 -9.87 -27.59
CA ARG A 213 -18.17 -8.50 -27.71
C ARG A 213 -16.65 -8.38 -27.64
N LEU A 214 -15.95 -9.38 -27.07
CA LEU A 214 -14.51 -9.33 -26.79
C LEU A 214 -13.66 -10.17 -27.75
N GLY A 215 -14.24 -10.67 -28.85
CA GLY A 215 -13.52 -11.45 -29.86
C GLY A 215 -13.13 -12.82 -29.31
N GLY A 216 -14.03 -13.80 -29.45
CA GLY A 216 -13.79 -15.16 -29.01
C GLY A 216 -12.55 -15.78 -29.65
N ILE A 217 -11.47 -15.93 -28.88
CA ILE A 217 -10.32 -16.79 -29.23
C ILE A 217 -10.71 -18.28 -29.20
N ALA A 218 -11.93 -18.61 -28.74
CA ALA A 218 -12.40 -19.97 -28.53
C ALA A 218 -12.94 -20.70 -29.78
N ARG A 219 -12.72 -20.24 -31.03
CA ARG A 219 -13.32 -20.88 -32.23
C ARG A 219 -12.35 -21.35 -33.33
N SER A 220 -11.08 -21.58 -33.05
CA SER A 220 -10.12 -21.98 -34.11
C SER A 220 -9.46 -23.36 -33.93
N ARG A 221 -9.99 -24.28 -33.11
CA ARG A 221 -9.44 -25.65 -33.00
C ARG A 221 -10.34 -26.83 -33.40
N GLU A 222 -11.57 -26.61 -33.88
CA GLU A 222 -12.46 -27.75 -34.19
C GLU A 222 -12.74 -28.05 -35.67
N ASN A 223 -12.33 -27.21 -36.63
CA ASN A 223 -12.50 -27.57 -38.04
C ASN A 223 -11.19 -28.12 -38.62
N GLY A 224 -10.96 -29.40 -38.32
CA GLY A 224 -10.10 -30.25 -39.13
C GLY A 224 -10.62 -30.26 -40.57
N ARG A 225 -9.82 -29.70 -41.48
CA ARG A 225 -9.83 -30.08 -42.89
C ARG A 225 -8.38 -30.35 -43.28
N GLU A 226 -8.08 -31.62 -43.50
CA GLU A 226 -6.86 -32.04 -44.18
C GLU A 226 -6.77 -31.33 -45.54
N PRO A 227 -5.58 -30.88 -45.97
CA PRO A 227 -5.42 -30.35 -47.31
C PRO A 227 -5.36 -31.50 -48.32
N GLU A 228 -6.30 -31.54 -49.26
CA GLU A 228 -6.18 -32.38 -50.46
C GLU A 228 -5.04 -31.89 -51.37
N PRO A 229 -4.35 -32.80 -52.09
CA PRO A 229 -3.19 -32.44 -52.88
C PRO A 229 -3.59 -31.93 -54.28
N ALA A 230 -3.20 -30.71 -54.63
CA ALA A 230 -3.30 -30.23 -56.00
C ALA A 230 -2.00 -30.54 -56.75
N GLY A 231 -2.09 -31.45 -57.72
CA GLY A 231 -1.00 -31.88 -58.59
C GLY A 231 -0.57 -30.84 -59.62
N THR A 232 0.72 -30.96 -59.97
CA THR A 232 1.38 -30.75 -61.27
C THR A 232 0.83 -29.66 -62.21
N GLY A 233 1.59 -28.56 -62.31
CA GLY A 233 1.57 -27.61 -63.42
C GLY A 233 2.94 -26.94 -63.55
N GLU A 234 3.61 -27.24 -64.65
CA GLU A 234 5.01 -26.94 -65.00
C GLU A 234 5.28 -25.46 -65.37
N ARG A 235 6.56 -25.04 -65.21
CA ARG A 235 7.32 -23.95 -65.90
C ARG A 235 7.02 -22.50 -65.43
N GLU A 236 7.97 -21.56 -65.39
CA GLU A 236 9.33 -21.49 -65.92
C GLU A 236 10.18 -20.45 -65.16
N ASN A 237 11.47 -20.71 -65.20
CA ASN A 237 12.64 -20.02 -64.70
C ASN A 237 12.81 -18.58 -65.27
N ARG A 238 13.15 -17.58 -64.43
CA ARG A 238 14.15 -16.55 -64.78
C ARG A 238 14.67 -15.70 -63.60
N ARG A 239 15.98 -15.83 -63.46
CA ARG A 239 17.02 -15.18 -62.65
C ARG A 239 17.00 -13.65 -62.50
N ARG A 240 17.50 -13.24 -61.31
CA ARG A 240 18.48 -12.18 -60.96
C ARG A 240 18.17 -10.70 -61.24
N GLY A 241 18.33 -9.92 -60.18
CA GLY A 241 18.57 -8.47 -60.12
C GLY A 241 18.79 -8.09 -58.66
#